data_AF-I1IC41-F1
#
_entry.id   AF-I1IC41-F1
#
_cell.length_a   1.000
_cell.length_b   1.000
_cell.length_c   1.000
_cell.angle_alpha   90.00
_cell.angle_beta   90.00
_cell.angle_gamma   90.00
#
_symmetry.space_group_name_H-M   'P 1'
#
loop_
_entity.id
_entity.type
_entity.pdbx_description
1 polymer ?
#
loop_
_entity_poly.entity_id
_entity_poly.type
_entity_poly.pdbx_seq_one_letter_code
_entity_poly.pdbx_strand_id
1 'polypeptide(L)'
;MDALMANYASGSDDDEPTASTLENQEASALLPPPPLDLLQPPNFVDYSKMAQGSRIRSFPHVEGNYALHVYIPVVIPFDARKQLTIVMRRAASLVPDLYAVDADYALAELCKDEQKLEKVLLAREFHVSLGRTVAIQVHQIDSIVAMLRQKFQSQQSRYWMDFTKWEHFVNDDSTRSFLSLEVTRTGLSEITKQVHMVDEVYRLHGLPEFYKNPRPHISLVWALGDISSKLKQATKEIENFQNSVNSYKNCNLRCKFSRVVCKVGNKVYDICQAVD
;
A
#
# COMPACT_ATOMS: atom_id res chain seq x y z
N MET A 1 -53.09 -16.09 -21.14
CA MET A 1 -53.86 -14.86 -20.82
C MET A 1 -52.97 -13.68 -21.16
N ASP A 2 -52.48 -13.56 -22.39
CA ASP A 2 -53.22 -13.20 -23.62
C ASP A 2 -53.82 -11.80 -23.58
N ALA A 3 -53.04 -10.87 -24.16
CA ALA A 3 -53.36 -10.16 -25.40
C ALA A 3 -54.49 -9.09 -25.44
N LEU A 4 -54.13 -8.00 -26.16
CA LEU A 4 -54.94 -7.07 -26.98
C LEU A 4 -55.67 -5.94 -26.22
N MET A 5 -55.34 -4.65 -26.39
CA MET A 5 -55.35 -3.74 -27.58
C MET A 5 -56.69 -3.00 -27.75
N ALA A 6 -56.57 -1.72 -28.16
CA ALA A 6 -57.58 -0.74 -28.63
C ALA A 6 -58.04 0.28 -27.57
N ASN A 7 -58.26 1.57 -27.87
CA ASN A 7 -58.18 2.31 -29.12
C ASN A 7 -58.09 3.82 -28.86
N TYR A 8 -57.63 4.50 -29.91
CA TYR A 8 -57.61 5.93 -30.16
C TYR A 8 -58.94 6.66 -29.91
N ALA A 9 -58.86 7.88 -29.39
CA ALA A 9 -59.78 8.97 -29.72
C ALA A 9 -58.97 10.24 -29.97
N SER A 10 -59.24 10.85 -31.11
CA SER A 10 -58.60 12.03 -31.71
C SER A 10 -59.48 13.26 -31.48
N GLY A 11 -58.83 14.42 -31.37
CA GLY A 11 -59.38 15.78 -31.41
C GLY A 11 -58.28 16.73 -30.94
N SER A 12 -57.42 17.28 -31.81
CA SER A 12 -57.67 18.37 -32.77
C SER A 12 -58.21 19.62 -32.07
N ASP A 13 -57.34 20.56 -31.69
CA ASP A 13 -57.01 21.73 -32.52
C ASP A 13 -55.99 22.64 -31.81
N ASP A 14 -55.21 23.32 -32.65
CA ASP A 14 -54.07 24.18 -32.41
C ASP A 14 -54.38 25.44 -31.58
N ASP A 15 -53.37 25.94 -30.84
CA ASP A 15 -52.91 27.34 -30.91
C ASP A 15 -51.80 27.60 -29.86
N GLU A 16 -50.57 27.79 -30.33
CA GLU A 16 -49.55 28.62 -29.67
C GLU A 16 -49.68 30.04 -30.25
N PRO A 17 -49.43 31.15 -29.48
CA PRO A 17 -48.03 31.51 -29.21
C PRO A 17 -47.73 32.40 -27.96
N THR A 18 -46.42 32.52 -27.68
CA THR A 18 -45.67 33.68 -27.12
C THR A 18 -45.72 34.04 -25.61
N ALA A 19 -44.56 33.78 -24.99
CA ALA A 19 -43.72 34.62 -24.10
C ALA A 19 -44.34 35.74 -23.23
N SER A 20 -44.20 35.61 -21.90
CA SER A 20 -43.51 36.60 -21.03
C SER A 20 -43.46 36.16 -19.56
N THR A 21 -42.23 36.09 -19.02
CA THR A 21 -41.77 36.46 -17.68
C THR A 21 -42.79 36.61 -16.54
N LEU A 22 -42.69 35.75 -15.52
CA LEU A 22 -42.82 36.15 -14.11
C LEU A 22 -41.87 35.29 -13.26
N GLU A 23 -40.91 35.97 -12.66
CA GLU A 23 -40.08 35.48 -11.56
C GLU A 23 -40.98 35.09 -10.38
N ASN A 24 -40.71 33.96 -9.74
CA ASN A 24 -40.89 33.88 -8.29
C ASN A 24 -39.90 32.89 -7.68
N GLN A 25 -39.18 33.45 -6.72
CA GLN A 25 -38.12 32.86 -5.92
C GLN A 25 -38.72 31.85 -4.94
N GLU A 26 -38.18 30.63 -4.90
CA GLU A 26 -38.13 29.84 -3.67
C GLU A 26 -36.74 29.23 -3.55
N ALA A 27 -35.85 30.02 -2.95
CA ALA A 27 -34.58 29.54 -2.44
C ALA A 27 -34.88 28.57 -1.29
N SER A 28 -34.68 27.27 -1.53
CA SER A 28 -34.69 26.28 -0.47
C SER A 28 -33.63 26.65 0.56
N ALA A 29 -34.07 26.90 1.78
CA ALA A 29 -33.21 27.23 2.91
C ALA A 29 -32.33 26.02 3.27
N LEU A 30 -31.17 25.91 2.60
CA LEU A 30 -30.09 25.05 3.03
C LEU A 30 -29.38 25.74 4.19
N LEU A 31 -29.48 25.16 5.38
CA LEU A 31 -28.71 25.60 6.55
C LEU A 31 -27.20 25.52 6.22
N PRO A 32 -26.40 26.50 6.68
CA PRO A 32 -24.95 26.45 6.46
C PRO A 32 -24.35 25.22 7.15
N PRO A 33 -23.35 24.55 6.56
CA PRO A 33 -22.67 23.45 7.21
C PRO A 33 -22.05 23.94 8.52
N PRO A 34 -22.11 23.12 9.59
CA PRO A 34 -21.58 23.51 10.88
C PRO A 34 -20.08 23.80 10.79
N PRO A 35 -19.56 24.78 11.56
CA PRO A 35 -18.14 25.08 11.59
C PRO A 35 -17.34 23.83 11.98
N LEU A 36 -16.49 23.35 11.08
CA LEU A 36 -15.62 22.18 11.31
C LEU A 36 -14.68 22.35 12.51
N ASP A 37 -14.47 23.58 12.96
CA ASP A 37 -13.64 23.93 14.12
C ASP A 37 -14.20 23.44 15.46
N LEU A 38 -15.50 23.09 15.53
CA LEU A 38 -16.13 22.56 16.76
C LEU A 38 -15.94 21.05 16.94
N LEU A 39 -15.43 20.33 15.93
CA LEU A 39 -15.27 18.88 15.96
C LEU A 39 -13.84 18.42 16.31
N GLN A 40 -12.91 19.34 16.52
CA GLN A 40 -11.52 19.00 16.82
C GLN A 40 -11.22 19.17 18.33
N PRO A 41 -10.89 18.09 19.05
CA PRO A 41 -10.45 18.23 20.44
C PRO A 41 -9.11 18.98 20.49
N PRO A 42 -8.87 19.81 21.53
CA PRO A 42 -7.59 20.49 21.70
C PRO A 42 -6.51 19.41 21.88
N ASN A 43 -5.55 19.39 20.95
CA ASN A 43 -4.48 18.39 20.73
C ASN A 43 -4.70 17.37 19.58
N PHE A 44 -5.69 17.55 18.70
CA PHE A 44 -5.72 16.79 17.45
C PHE A 44 -4.61 17.27 16.49
N VAL A 45 -3.51 16.51 16.42
CA VAL A 45 -2.47 16.71 15.41
C VAL A 45 -2.96 16.07 14.12
N ASP A 46 -3.48 16.90 13.22
CA ASP A 46 -3.92 16.49 11.90
C ASP A 46 -2.71 16.24 10.98
N TYR A 47 -2.22 15.00 10.97
CA TYR A 47 -1.12 14.55 10.11
C TYR A 47 -1.46 14.67 8.61
N SER A 48 -2.71 14.95 8.22
CA SER A 48 -3.09 15.17 6.82
C SER A 48 -2.60 16.51 6.26
N LYS A 49 -2.22 17.47 7.12
CA LYS A 49 -1.72 18.80 6.73
C LYS A 49 -0.20 18.89 6.59
N MET A 50 0.55 17.82 6.91
CA MET A 50 1.96 17.77 6.53
C MET A 50 2.02 17.61 5.02
N ALA A 51 2.71 18.52 4.33
CA ALA A 51 2.82 18.57 2.88
C ALA A 51 3.07 17.17 2.32
N GLN A 52 1.98 16.52 1.88
CA GLN A 52 2.05 15.25 1.21
C GLN A 52 2.86 15.53 -0.04
N GLY A 53 4.09 15.02 -0.11
CA GLY A 53 4.77 14.82 -1.38
C GLY A 53 3.86 13.89 -2.18
N SER A 54 2.98 14.50 -2.97
CA SER A 54 1.73 13.95 -3.49
C SER A 54 1.77 12.42 -3.54
N ARG A 55 1.10 11.76 -2.61
CA ARG A 55 0.89 10.30 -2.69
C ARG A 55 -0.01 10.06 -3.88
N ILE A 56 0.61 10.00 -5.06
CA ILE A 56 -0.03 9.68 -6.32
C ILE A 56 -0.44 8.21 -6.21
N ARG A 57 -1.74 7.95 -6.27
CA ARG A 57 -2.25 6.58 -6.37
C ARG A 57 -1.85 6.03 -7.73
N SER A 58 -1.47 4.75 -7.78
CA SER A 58 -1.18 4.06 -9.04
C SER A 58 -2.39 4.01 -9.99
N PHE A 59 -3.60 4.25 -9.48
CA PHE A 59 -4.83 4.42 -10.25
C PHE A 59 -5.72 5.52 -9.65
N PRO A 60 -6.47 6.27 -10.49
CA PRO A 60 -7.40 7.29 -10.01
C PRO A 60 -8.49 6.67 -9.12
N HIS A 61 -8.96 7.42 -8.12
CA HIS A 61 -10.13 6.99 -7.37
C HIS A 61 -11.36 7.08 -8.27
N VAL A 62 -11.98 5.94 -8.53
CA VAL A 62 -13.32 5.85 -9.11
C VAL A 62 -14.24 5.45 -7.97
N GLU A 63 -15.36 6.14 -7.82
CA GLU A 63 -16.35 5.81 -6.80
C GLU A 63 -16.80 4.35 -6.99
N GLY A 64 -16.80 3.57 -5.91
CA GLY A 64 -17.04 2.12 -5.95
C GLY A 64 -15.80 1.23 -6.18
N ASN A 65 -14.64 1.80 -6.52
CA ASN A 65 -13.37 1.07 -6.63
C ASN A 65 -12.53 1.18 -5.34
N TYR A 66 -12.17 0.02 -4.79
CA TYR A 66 -11.37 -0.11 -3.58
C TYR A 66 -10.02 -0.73 -3.92
N ALA A 67 -8.94 -0.14 -3.39
CA ALA A 67 -7.60 -0.70 -3.52
C ALA A 67 -7.47 -1.93 -2.64
N LEU A 68 -7.23 -3.09 -3.24
CA LEU A 68 -6.92 -4.34 -2.55
C LEU A 68 -5.42 -4.61 -2.58
N HIS A 69 -4.84 -4.95 -1.43
CA HIS A 69 -3.43 -5.34 -1.28
C HIS A 69 -3.31 -6.48 -0.27
N VAL A 70 -2.73 -7.60 -0.71
CA VAL A 70 -2.46 -8.77 0.14
C VAL A 70 -0.97 -8.82 0.47
N TYR A 71 -0.64 -8.95 1.75
CA TYR A 71 0.75 -8.90 2.21
C TYR A 71 0.97 -9.62 3.55
N ILE A 72 2.25 -9.88 3.87
CA ILE A 72 2.71 -10.33 5.18
C ILE A 72 3.23 -9.11 5.94
N PRO A 73 2.68 -8.75 7.10
CA PRO A 73 3.24 -7.70 7.95
C PRO A 73 4.56 -8.15 8.58
N VAL A 74 5.56 -7.25 8.58
CA VAL A 74 6.91 -7.49 9.09
C VAL A 74 7.30 -6.36 10.03
N VAL A 75 7.61 -6.69 11.28
CA VAL A 75 8.18 -5.74 12.24
C VAL A 75 9.66 -6.05 12.40
N ILE A 76 10.48 -5.01 12.29
CA ILE A 76 11.93 -5.13 12.46
C ILE A 76 12.24 -5.36 13.94
N PRO A 77 12.92 -6.49 14.29
CA PRO A 77 13.36 -6.78 15.66
C PRO A 77 14.26 -5.69 16.23
N PHE A 78 14.14 -5.41 17.53
CA PHE A 78 14.84 -4.31 18.20
C PHE A 78 16.37 -4.40 18.07
N ASP A 79 16.92 -5.62 18.18
CA ASP A 79 18.34 -5.92 18.03
C ASP A 79 18.88 -5.59 16.63
N ALA A 80 18.05 -5.69 15.59
CA ALA A 80 18.43 -5.34 14.22
C ALA A 80 18.34 -3.83 13.92
N ARG A 81 17.58 -3.06 14.70
CA ARG A 81 17.32 -1.64 14.42
C ARG A 81 18.58 -0.79 14.47
N LYS A 82 19.43 -0.99 15.46
CA LYS A 82 20.69 -0.24 15.59
C LYS A 82 21.58 -0.39 14.35
N GLN A 83 21.66 -1.60 13.79
CA GLN A 83 22.42 -1.85 12.56
C GLN A 83 21.80 -1.16 11.36
N LEU A 84 20.49 -1.29 11.21
CA LEU A 84 19.77 -0.64 10.12
C LEU A 84 19.86 0.88 10.20
N THR A 85 19.86 1.49 11.39
CA THR A 85 20.09 2.93 11.58
C THR A 85 21.41 3.37 10.96
N ILE A 86 22.50 2.63 11.19
CA ILE A 86 23.82 2.96 10.62
C ILE A 86 23.77 2.86 9.09
N VAL A 87 23.16 1.80 8.55
CA VAL A 87 23.02 1.61 7.10
C VAL A 87 22.14 2.69 6.47
N MET A 88 21.03 3.05 7.11
CA MET A 88 20.13 4.12 6.65
C MET A 88 20.83 5.47 6.63
N ARG A 89 21.69 5.76 7.62
CA ARG A 89 22.52 6.97 7.61
C ARG A 89 23.50 6.98 6.43
N ARG A 90 24.13 5.84 6.13
CA ARG A 90 24.97 5.70 4.95
C ARG A 90 24.16 5.88 3.67
N ALA A 91 22.99 5.27 3.55
CA ALA A 91 22.10 5.42 2.41
C ALA A 91 21.71 6.89 2.18
N ALA A 92 21.39 7.63 3.24
CA ALA A 92 21.07 9.06 3.18
C ALA A 92 22.24 9.91 2.66
N SER A 93 23.47 9.55 3.02
CA SER A 93 24.68 10.24 2.51
C SER A 93 24.92 9.95 1.02
N LEU A 94 24.57 8.75 0.55
CA LEU A 94 24.76 8.35 -0.85
C LEU A 94 23.65 8.86 -1.78
N VAL A 95 22.42 8.89 -1.27
CA VAL A 95 21.23 9.33 -2.00
C VAL A 95 20.40 10.25 -1.08
N PRO A 96 20.63 11.58 -1.14
CA PRO A 96 19.95 12.55 -0.28
C PRO A 96 18.42 12.61 -0.48
N ASP A 97 17.94 12.27 -1.68
CA ASP A 97 16.53 12.39 -2.09
C ASP A 97 15.64 11.23 -1.61
N LEU A 98 16.08 10.47 -0.60
CA LEU A 98 15.34 9.35 -0.03
C LEU A 98 14.33 9.83 1.03
N TYR A 99 13.18 9.18 1.04
CA TYR A 99 12.08 9.38 1.98
C TYR A 99 11.73 8.08 2.68
N ALA A 100 11.32 8.16 3.95
CA ALA A 100 10.81 7.02 4.70
C ALA A 100 9.47 6.52 4.12
N VAL A 101 9.35 5.21 3.93
CA VAL A 101 8.10 4.58 3.49
C VAL A 101 6.99 4.81 4.53
N ASP A 102 5.79 5.12 4.04
CA ASP A 102 4.57 5.42 4.83
C ASP A 102 4.68 6.57 5.83
N ALA A 103 5.76 7.37 5.78
CA ALA A 103 6.00 8.47 6.71
C ALA A 103 6.09 9.84 6.05
N ASP A 104 6.31 9.92 4.73
CA ASP A 104 6.53 11.16 3.97
C ASP A 104 7.61 12.09 4.61
N TYR A 105 8.58 11.52 5.32
CA TYR A 105 9.72 12.23 5.90
C TYR A 105 10.99 11.97 5.09
N ALA A 106 11.74 13.02 4.76
CA ALA A 106 13.06 12.88 4.16
C ALA A 106 14.01 12.13 5.10
N LEU A 107 14.73 11.14 4.56
CA LEU A 107 15.67 10.30 5.31
C LEU A 107 16.81 11.13 5.91
N ALA A 108 17.33 12.11 5.16
CA ALA A 108 18.38 13.01 5.62
C ALA A 108 17.98 13.79 6.89
N GLU A 109 16.70 14.18 7.02
CA GLU A 109 16.17 14.85 8.21
C GLU A 109 16.04 13.89 9.40
N LEU A 110 15.63 12.65 9.16
CA LEU A 110 15.58 11.62 10.20
C LEU A 110 16.99 11.30 10.73
N CYS A 111 18.01 11.29 9.87
CA CYS A 111 19.38 10.96 10.27
C CYS A 111 20.03 11.97 11.25
N LYS A 112 19.45 13.16 11.45
CA LYS A 112 19.91 14.16 12.43
C LYS A 112 19.60 13.76 13.89
N ASP A 113 18.59 12.92 14.08
CA ASP A 113 18.14 12.46 15.40
C ASP A 113 17.97 10.93 15.37
N GLU A 114 18.87 10.23 16.06
CA GLU A 114 18.88 8.77 16.10
C GLU A 114 17.59 8.17 16.68
N GLN A 115 17.00 8.81 17.70
CA GLN A 115 15.75 8.34 18.29
C GLN A 115 14.59 8.53 17.32
N LYS A 116 14.57 9.65 16.59
CA LYS A 116 13.57 9.91 15.55
C LYS A 116 13.73 8.95 14.39
N LEU A 117 14.95 8.67 13.93
CA LEU A 117 15.21 7.68 12.88
C LEU A 117 14.70 6.29 13.29
N GLU A 118 15.03 5.83 14.49
CA GLU A 118 14.57 4.53 14.95
C GLU A 118 13.04 4.47 15.07
N LYS A 119 12.42 5.46 15.73
CA LYS A 119 10.98 5.48 16.01
C LYS A 119 10.13 5.73 14.76
N VAL A 120 10.57 6.64 13.88
CA VAL A 120 9.80 7.05 12.71
C VAL A 120 10.06 6.15 11.51
N LEU A 121 11.25 5.56 11.35
CA LEU A 121 11.51 4.65 10.22
C LEU A 121 11.37 3.19 10.66
N LEU A 122 12.18 2.74 11.63
CA LEU A 122 12.42 1.31 11.86
C LEU A 122 11.42 0.64 12.82
N ALA A 123 10.75 1.41 13.68
CA ALA A 123 9.76 0.88 14.63
C ALA A 123 8.36 0.65 14.02
N ARG A 124 8.22 0.83 12.70
CA ARG A 124 6.96 0.65 11.98
C ARG A 124 6.75 -0.79 11.53
N GLU A 125 5.50 -1.07 11.12
CA GLU A 125 5.16 -2.29 10.40
C GLU A 125 5.47 -2.09 8.90
N PHE A 126 6.36 -2.93 8.38
CA PHE A 126 6.64 -3.06 6.96
C PHE A 126 5.82 -4.21 6.38
N HIS A 127 5.91 -4.44 5.08
CA HIS A 127 5.17 -5.51 4.44
C HIS A 127 5.96 -6.21 3.34
N VAL A 128 5.72 -7.51 3.20
CA VAL A 128 6.10 -8.30 2.02
C VAL A 128 4.84 -8.52 1.19
N SER A 129 4.80 -7.96 -0.01
CA SER A 129 3.64 -8.09 -0.91
C SER A 129 3.51 -9.52 -1.44
N LEU A 130 2.27 -10.05 -1.41
CA LEU A 130 1.91 -11.37 -1.95
C LEU A 130 1.16 -11.28 -3.28
N GLY A 131 0.76 -10.07 -3.68
CA GLY A 131 0.05 -9.79 -4.93
C GLY A 131 0.18 -8.33 -5.33
N ARG A 132 -0.25 -8.00 -6.55
CA ARG A 132 -0.33 -6.61 -7.01
C ARG A 132 -1.38 -5.85 -6.21
N THR A 133 -1.20 -4.54 -6.08
CA THR A 133 -2.28 -3.66 -5.63
C THR A 133 -3.25 -3.49 -6.80
N VAL A 134 -4.50 -3.91 -6.62
CA VAL A 134 -5.51 -3.93 -7.68
C VAL A 134 -6.76 -3.19 -7.23
N ALA A 135 -7.50 -2.62 -8.18
CA ALA A 135 -8.80 -2.03 -7.91
C ALA A 135 -9.88 -3.12 -8.00
N ILE A 136 -10.72 -3.23 -6.97
CA ILE A 136 -11.86 -4.16 -6.93
C ILE A 136 -13.15 -3.41 -6.61
N GLN A 137 -14.28 -4.00 -6.96
CA GLN A 137 -15.60 -3.46 -6.62
C GLN A 137 -16.13 -4.04 -5.31
N VAL A 138 -17.08 -3.34 -4.66
CA VAL A 138 -17.69 -3.76 -3.37
C VAL A 138 -18.17 -5.20 -3.41
N HIS A 139 -18.85 -5.61 -4.48
CA HIS A 139 -19.43 -6.94 -4.62
C HIS A 139 -18.37 -8.06 -4.66
N GLN A 140 -17.12 -7.75 -5.00
CA GLN A 140 -16.02 -8.73 -5.05
C GLN A 140 -15.36 -8.92 -3.68
N ILE A 141 -15.49 -7.97 -2.75
CA ILE A 141 -14.73 -7.93 -1.49
C ILE A 141 -14.94 -9.20 -0.67
N ASP A 142 -16.20 -9.52 -0.34
CA ASP A 142 -16.51 -10.63 0.56
C ASP A 142 -16.13 -11.98 -0.05
N SER A 143 -16.33 -12.14 -1.36
CA SER A 143 -15.91 -13.34 -2.10
C SER A 143 -14.40 -13.52 -2.06
N ILE A 144 -13.62 -12.48 -2.38
CA ILE A 144 -12.15 -12.53 -2.37
C ILE A 144 -11.64 -12.88 -0.97
N VAL A 145 -12.15 -12.20 0.06
CA VAL A 145 -11.73 -12.44 1.46
C VAL A 145 -12.07 -13.87 1.89
N ALA A 146 -13.26 -14.37 1.55
CA ALA A 146 -13.65 -15.74 1.87
C ALA A 146 -12.76 -16.78 1.16
N MET A 147 -12.48 -16.60 -0.13
CA MET A 147 -11.62 -17.49 -0.90
C MET A 147 -10.17 -17.47 -0.42
N LEU A 148 -9.64 -16.30 -0.08
CA LEU A 148 -8.32 -16.18 0.53
C LEU A 148 -8.27 -16.94 1.87
N ARG A 149 -9.25 -16.75 2.76
CA ARG A 149 -9.30 -17.48 4.04
C ARG A 149 -9.36 -18.99 3.84
N GLN A 150 -10.16 -19.46 2.89
CA GLN A 150 -10.25 -20.88 2.55
C GLN A 150 -8.91 -21.43 2.03
N LYS A 151 -8.25 -20.71 1.11
CA LYS A 151 -6.96 -21.15 0.53
C LYS A 151 -5.84 -21.19 1.56
N PHE A 152 -5.82 -20.24 2.48
CA PHE A 152 -4.82 -20.14 3.54
C PHE A 152 -5.16 -20.94 4.80
N GLN A 153 -6.26 -21.69 4.82
CA GLN A 153 -6.70 -22.43 6.01
C GLN A 153 -5.66 -23.45 6.51
N SER A 154 -4.89 -24.05 5.59
CA SER A 154 -3.78 -24.97 5.91
C SER A 154 -2.43 -24.26 6.13
N GLN A 155 -2.37 -22.94 5.97
CA GLN A 155 -1.14 -22.13 6.07
C GLN A 155 -1.03 -21.46 7.44
N GLN A 156 -0.87 -22.29 8.48
CA GLN A 156 -0.73 -21.83 9.86
C GLN A 156 0.66 -22.12 10.45
N SER A 157 1.51 -22.83 9.71
CA SER A 157 2.87 -23.15 10.14
C SER A 157 3.75 -21.92 10.19
N ARG A 158 4.51 -21.79 11.27
CA ARG A 158 5.51 -20.73 11.38
C ARG A 158 6.76 -21.07 10.61
N TYR A 159 7.30 -20.05 9.97
CA TYR A 159 8.58 -20.10 9.30
C TYR A 159 9.35 -18.80 9.51
N TRP A 160 10.65 -18.85 9.27
CA TRP A 160 11.53 -17.70 9.33
C TRP A 160 11.71 -17.10 7.94
N MET A 161 11.83 -15.79 7.89
CA MET A 161 12.16 -15.02 6.70
C MET A 161 13.49 -14.32 6.94
N ASP A 162 14.50 -14.65 6.14
CA ASP A 162 15.82 -14.01 6.22
C ASP A 162 15.94 -12.97 5.10
N PHE A 163 15.98 -11.71 5.49
CA PHE A 163 16.20 -10.55 4.64
C PHE A 163 17.71 -10.24 4.61
N THR A 164 18.38 -10.64 3.53
CA THR A 164 19.85 -10.71 3.51
C THR A 164 20.51 -9.88 2.43
N LYS A 165 19.75 -9.38 1.46
CA LYS A 165 20.30 -8.70 0.27
C LYS A 165 19.69 -7.31 0.12
N TRP A 166 20.54 -6.31 -0.04
CA TRP A 166 20.12 -4.97 -0.42
C TRP A 166 19.78 -4.93 -1.90
N GLU A 167 18.64 -4.36 -2.23
CA GLU A 167 18.21 -4.27 -3.61
C GLU A 167 17.38 -3.01 -3.87
N HIS A 168 17.45 -2.53 -5.12
CA HIS A 168 16.58 -1.49 -5.62
C HIS A 168 15.37 -2.10 -6.36
N PHE A 169 14.20 -1.52 -6.15
CA PHE A 169 12.99 -1.83 -6.91
C PHE A 169 12.41 -0.56 -7.50
N VAL A 170 11.78 -0.68 -8.66
CA VAL A 170 11.03 0.40 -9.31
C VAL A 170 9.60 -0.08 -9.45
N ASN A 171 8.63 0.80 -9.20
CA ASN A 171 7.23 0.46 -9.42
C ASN A 171 6.87 0.38 -10.91
N ASP A 172 5.73 -0.21 -11.23
CA ASP A 172 5.33 -0.51 -12.61
C ASP A 172 5.26 0.73 -13.53
N ASP A 173 4.96 1.91 -12.99
CA ASP A 173 4.84 3.18 -13.75
C ASP A 173 6.13 4.02 -13.76
N SER A 174 7.22 3.51 -13.17
CA SER A 174 8.52 4.18 -13.04
C SER A 174 8.48 5.55 -12.36
N THR A 175 7.44 5.83 -11.56
CA THR A 175 7.33 7.10 -10.82
C THR A 175 8.04 7.07 -9.47
N ARG A 176 8.42 5.89 -8.97
CA ARG A 176 9.09 5.72 -7.67
C ARG A 176 10.09 4.58 -7.68
N SER A 177 11.22 4.82 -7.02
CA SER A 177 12.24 3.82 -6.74
C SER A 177 12.34 3.56 -5.24
N PHE A 178 12.65 2.33 -4.85
CA PHE A 178 12.68 1.87 -3.45
C PHE A 178 14.01 1.21 -3.14
N LEU A 179 14.59 1.53 -1.98
CA LEU A 179 15.68 0.76 -1.38
C LEU A 179 15.07 -0.25 -0.40
N SER A 180 15.37 -1.51 -0.63
CA SER A 180 14.68 -2.63 -0.01
C SER A 180 15.64 -3.70 0.47
N LEU A 181 15.14 -4.55 1.38
CA LEU A 181 15.78 -5.80 1.76
C LEU A 181 15.01 -6.97 1.19
N GLU A 182 15.70 -7.84 0.46
CA GLU A 182 15.14 -9.00 -0.24
C GLU A 182 15.32 -10.31 0.55
N VAL A 183 14.31 -11.17 0.52
CA VAL A 183 14.36 -12.55 1.01
C VAL A 183 14.93 -13.45 -0.08
N THR A 184 16.10 -14.04 0.16
CA THR A 184 16.81 -14.83 -0.87
C THR A 184 16.80 -16.34 -0.65
N ARG A 185 16.69 -16.80 0.60
CA ARG A 185 16.80 -18.24 0.94
C ARG A 185 15.73 -18.69 1.93
N THR A 186 15.90 -18.38 3.20
CA THR A 186 14.97 -18.82 4.27
C THR A 186 13.64 -18.09 4.13
N GLY A 187 12.54 -18.84 3.97
CA GLY A 187 11.18 -18.31 3.80
C GLY A 187 10.75 -18.07 2.35
N LEU A 188 11.67 -18.13 1.37
CA LEU A 188 11.33 -17.85 -0.04
C LEU A 188 10.32 -18.87 -0.60
N SER A 189 10.49 -20.16 -0.28
CA SER A 189 9.60 -21.24 -0.74
C SER A 189 8.18 -21.07 -0.19
N GLU A 190 8.07 -20.74 1.10
CA GLU A 190 6.79 -20.50 1.77
C GLU A 190 6.09 -19.27 1.19
N ILE A 191 6.80 -18.14 1.04
CA ILE A 191 6.22 -16.93 0.46
C ILE A 191 5.78 -17.17 -1.00
N THR A 192 6.57 -17.90 -1.79
CA THR A 192 6.22 -18.21 -3.19
C THR A 192 4.95 -19.05 -3.27
N LYS A 193 4.77 -20.04 -2.37
CA LYS A 193 3.50 -20.79 -2.27
C LYS A 193 2.33 -19.86 -1.93
N GLN A 194 2.53 -18.93 -1.00
CA GLN A 194 1.51 -17.96 -0.61
C GLN A 194 1.14 -17.01 -1.77
N VAL A 195 2.12 -16.56 -2.57
CA VAL A 195 1.89 -15.80 -3.80
C VAL A 195 1.00 -16.60 -4.76
N HIS A 196 1.32 -17.87 -5.02
CA HIS A 196 0.50 -18.70 -5.91
C HIS A 196 -0.94 -18.87 -5.42
N MET A 197 -1.16 -18.99 -4.11
CA MET A 197 -2.51 -19.03 -3.54
C MET A 197 -3.27 -17.73 -3.78
N VAL A 198 -2.60 -16.57 -3.68
CA VAL A 198 -3.21 -15.26 -3.99
C VAL A 198 -3.51 -15.14 -5.48
N ASP A 199 -2.58 -15.55 -6.35
CA ASP A 199 -2.74 -15.52 -7.81
C ASP A 199 -3.93 -16.36 -8.28
N GLU A 200 -4.16 -17.53 -7.67
CA GLU A 200 -5.35 -18.34 -7.96
C GLU A 200 -6.65 -17.60 -7.66
N VAL A 201 -6.73 -16.88 -6.53
CA VAL A 201 -7.91 -16.08 -6.18
C VAL A 201 -8.05 -14.89 -7.14
N TYR A 202 -6.95 -14.20 -7.44
CA TYR A 202 -6.94 -13.09 -8.37
C TYR A 202 -7.45 -13.51 -9.76
N ARG A 203 -6.97 -14.66 -10.28
CA ARG A 203 -7.40 -15.21 -11.56
C ARG A 203 -8.91 -15.50 -11.61
N LEU A 204 -9.46 -16.08 -10.53
CA LEU A 204 -10.90 -16.38 -10.45
C LEU A 204 -11.77 -15.11 -10.41
N HIS A 205 -11.21 -13.98 -10.01
CA HIS A 205 -11.86 -12.67 -10.02
C HIS A 205 -11.49 -11.80 -11.23
N GLY A 206 -10.75 -12.34 -12.21
CA GLY A 206 -10.30 -11.59 -13.39
C GLY A 206 -9.28 -10.48 -13.08
N LEU A 207 -8.57 -10.59 -11.96
CA LEU A 207 -7.55 -9.64 -11.52
C LEU A 207 -6.16 -10.05 -12.01
N PRO A 208 -5.24 -9.09 -12.23
CA PRO A 208 -3.90 -9.40 -12.71
C PRO A 208 -3.08 -10.12 -11.64
N GLU A 209 -2.51 -11.27 -12.01
CA GLU A 209 -1.58 -12.04 -11.19
C GLU A 209 -0.30 -11.23 -10.84
N PHE A 210 0.46 -11.75 -9.88
CA PHE A 210 1.72 -11.18 -9.45
C PHE A 210 2.83 -11.35 -10.51
N TYR A 211 4.04 -10.91 -10.18
CA TYR A 211 5.18 -11.01 -11.09
C TYR A 211 5.58 -12.48 -11.31
N LYS A 212 5.89 -12.85 -12.57
CA LYS A 212 6.31 -14.22 -12.94
C LYS A 212 7.44 -14.77 -12.06
N ASN A 213 8.40 -13.92 -11.71
CA ASN A 213 9.49 -14.22 -10.79
C ASN A 213 9.32 -13.34 -9.53
N PRO A 214 8.54 -13.79 -8.54
CA PRO A 214 8.34 -13.01 -7.32
C PRO A 214 9.67 -12.84 -6.59
N ARG A 215 9.95 -11.60 -6.19
CA ARG A 215 11.12 -11.25 -5.37
C ARG A 215 10.62 -10.68 -4.05
N PRO A 216 10.36 -11.49 -3.03
CA PRO A 216 9.83 -11.00 -1.76
C PRO A 216 10.80 -10.04 -1.08
N HIS A 217 10.31 -8.86 -0.69
CA HIS A 217 11.14 -7.83 -0.08
C HIS A 217 10.31 -6.93 0.84
N ILE A 218 10.99 -6.22 1.73
CA ILE A 218 10.44 -5.05 2.44
C ILE A 218 11.10 -3.78 1.90
N SER A 219 10.30 -2.77 1.58
CA SER A 219 10.78 -1.45 1.18
C SER A 219 10.97 -0.57 2.41
N LEU A 220 12.18 -0.04 2.61
CA LEU A 220 12.48 0.81 3.78
C LEU A 220 12.32 2.29 3.45
N VAL A 221 12.90 2.70 2.32
CA VAL A 221 12.92 4.09 1.87
C VAL A 221 12.69 4.17 0.37
N TRP A 222 12.20 5.31 -0.11
CA TRP A 222 11.81 5.51 -1.50
C TRP A 222 12.24 6.89 -2.02
N ALA A 223 12.29 7.06 -3.34
CA ALA A 223 12.56 8.33 -4.02
C ALA A 223 11.63 8.51 -5.21
N LEU A 224 11.44 9.77 -5.63
CA LEU A 224 10.68 10.12 -6.83
C LEU A 224 11.45 9.77 -8.10
N GLY A 225 10.72 9.25 -9.10
CA GLY A 225 11.24 8.83 -10.39
C GLY A 225 12.03 7.53 -10.38
N ASP A 226 12.54 7.16 -11.56
CA ASP A 226 13.50 6.08 -11.73
C ASP A 226 14.92 6.58 -11.44
N ILE A 227 15.43 6.23 -10.25
CA ILE A 227 16.81 6.49 -9.82
C ILE A 227 17.60 5.18 -9.66
N SER A 228 17.24 4.15 -10.43
CA SER A 228 17.83 2.81 -10.34
C SER A 228 19.34 2.80 -10.43
N SER A 229 19.93 3.64 -11.29
CA SER A 229 21.38 3.75 -11.44
C SER A 229 22.06 4.18 -10.14
N LYS A 230 21.54 5.23 -9.49
CA LYS A 230 22.04 5.73 -8.20
C LYS A 230 21.85 4.71 -7.09
N LEU A 231 20.66 4.11 -7.00
CA LEU A 231 20.37 3.11 -5.97
C LEU A 231 21.21 1.84 -6.15
N LYS A 232 21.44 1.39 -7.38
CA LYS A 232 22.30 0.24 -7.67
C LYS A 232 23.76 0.48 -7.31
N GLN A 233 24.23 1.72 -7.39
CA GLN A 233 25.54 2.08 -6.85
C GLN A 233 25.51 2.09 -5.32
N ALA A 234 24.48 2.71 -4.74
CA ALA A 234 24.34 2.80 -3.29
C ALA A 234 24.24 1.42 -2.61
N THR A 235 23.53 0.45 -3.19
CA THR A 235 23.43 -0.92 -2.65
C THR A 235 24.81 -1.58 -2.60
N LYS A 236 25.62 -1.47 -3.66
CA LYS A 236 26.99 -2.00 -3.67
C LYS A 236 27.87 -1.34 -2.60
N GLU A 237 27.77 -0.03 -2.45
CA GLU A 237 28.53 0.69 -1.42
C GLU A 237 28.09 0.32 -0.01
N ILE A 238 26.79 0.10 0.21
CA ILE A 238 26.24 -0.38 1.49
C ILE A 238 26.75 -1.79 1.79
N GLU A 239 26.74 -2.70 0.81
CA GLU A 239 27.26 -4.07 0.97
C GLU A 239 28.76 -4.06 1.30
N ASN A 240 29.55 -3.24 0.60
CA ASN A 240 30.97 -3.06 0.88
C ASN A 240 31.21 -2.48 2.28
N PHE A 241 30.41 -1.49 2.68
CA PHE A 241 30.45 -0.93 4.02
C PHE A 241 30.17 -2.00 5.08
N GLN A 242 29.13 -2.81 4.92
CA GLN A 242 28.80 -3.90 5.85
C GLN A 242 29.89 -4.96 5.94
N ASN A 243 30.54 -5.28 4.81
CA ASN A 243 31.64 -6.25 4.78
C ASN A 243 32.91 -5.73 5.46
N SER A 244 33.21 -4.43 5.33
CA SER A 244 34.40 -3.82 5.93
C SER A 244 34.30 -3.65 7.46
N VAL A 245 33.10 -3.42 7.98
CA VAL A 245 32.88 -3.29 9.42
C VAL A 245 32.75 -4.68 10.04
N ASN A 246 33.90 -5.26 10.41
CA ASN A 246 34.03 -6.61 11.00
C ASN A 246 33.11 -6.89 12.22
N SER A 247 32.58 -5.84 12.87
CA SER A 247 31.64 -5.93 13.99
C SER A 247 30.18 -6.19 13.57
N TYR A 248 29.85 -6.01 12.28
CA TYR A 248 28.50 -6.08 11.73
C TYR A 248 28.36 -7.13 10.62
N LYS A 249 29.11 -8.23 10.73
CA LYS A 249 29.03 -9.35 9.79
C LYS A 249 27.57 -9.80 9.66
N ASN A 250 27.02 -9.48 8.50
CA ASN A 250 25.66 -9.76 8.08
C ASN A 250 24.60 -9.08 8.95
N CYS A 251 24.10 -7.93 8.51
CA CYS A 251 22.83 -7.38 8.99
C CYS A 251 21.68 -8.27 8.47
N ASN A 252 21.64 -9.52 8.94
CA ASN A 252 20.62 -10.49 8.62
C ASN A 252 19.39 -10.11 9.42
N LEU A 253 18.48 -9.40 8.79
CA LEU A 253 17.18 -9.15 9.37
C LEU A 253 16.39 -10.46 9.28
N ARG A 254 16.24 -11.14 10.42
CA ARG A 254 15.46 -12.36 10.55
C ARG A 254 14.13 -12.05 11.20
N CYS A 255 13.04 -12.29 10.48
CA CYS A 255 11.68 -12.07 10.97
C CYS A 255 10.88 -13.37 10.95
N LYS A 256 10.03 -13.56 11.95
CA LYS A 256 9.12 -14.70 12.01
C LYS A 256 7.85 -14.37 11.23
N PHE A 257 7.39 -15.29 10.39
CA PHE A 257 6.04 -15.18 9.82
C PHE A 257 4.99 -15.19 10.93
N SER A 258 4.01 -14.29 10.83
CA SER A 258 2.97 -14.09 11.84
C SER A 258 1.57 -14.28 11.29
N ARG A 259 1.22 -13.60 10.20
CA ARG A 259 -0.11 -13.63 9.57
C ARG A 259 -0.04 -13.19 8.12
N VAL A 260 -1.14 -13.40 7.38
CA VAL A 260 -1.40 -12.76 6.08
C VAL A 260 -2.55 -11.79 6.23
N VAL A 261 -2.38 -10.60 5.68
CA VAL A 261 -3.35 -9.50 5.73
C VAL A 261 -3.83 -9.18 4.33
N CYS A 262 -5.14 -9.00 4.17
CA CYS A 262 -5.75 -8.39 3.00
C CYS A 262 -6.30 -7.02 3.41
N LYS A 263 -5.76 -5.95 2.83
CA LYS A 263 -6.23 -4.58 3.03
C LYS A 263 -7.08 -4.16 1.85
N VAL A 264 -8.29 -3.69 2.11
CA VAL A 264 -9.23 -3.18 1.09
C VAL A 264 -9.65 -1.77 1.46
N GLY A 265 -9.07 -0.78 0.79
CA GLY A 265 -9.19 0.64 1.17
C GLY A 265 -8.73 0.87 2.62
N ASN A 266 -9.66 1.26 3.48
CA ASN A 266 -9.41 1.48 4.92
C ASN A 266 -9.72 0.26 5.80
N LYS A 267 -10.28 -0.82 5.23
CA LYS A 267 -10.59 -2.05 5.95
C LYS A 267 -9.41 -3.01 5.89
N VAL A 268 -9.17 -3.72 6.98
CA VAL A 268 -8.10 -4.71 7.11
C VAL A 268 -8.72 -6.04 7.52
N TYR A 269 -8.37 -7.10 6.80
CA TYR A 269 -8.86 -8.45 7.03
C TYR A 269 -7.67 -9.38 7.29
N ASP A 270 -7.64 -10.01 8.46
CA ASP A 270 -6.71 -11.11 8.71
C ASP A 270 -7.20 -12.36 7.95
N ILE A 271 -6.33 -12.88 7.10
CA ILE A 271 -6.59 -14.01 6.20
C ILE A 271 -6.16 -15.32 6.84
N CYS A 272 -4.96 -15.35 7.40
CA CYS A 272 -4.52 -16.44 8.27
C CYS A 272 -3.58 -15.91 9.34
N GLN A 273 -3.49 -16.63 10.45
CA GLN A 273 -2.57 -16.36 11.54
C GLN A 273 -1.84 -17.64 11.89
N ALA A 274 -0.54 -17.52 12.16
CA ALA A 274 0.28 -18.65 12.50
C ALA A 274 0.05 -19.08 13.95
N VAL A 275 -0.22 -20.37 14.14
CA VAL A 275 -0.56 -20.96 15.45
C VAL A 275 0.72 -21.46 16.14
N ASP A 276 0.69 -21.54 17.48
CA ASP A 276 1.77 -22.05 18.33
C ASP A 276 2.10 -23.53 18.10
#